data_AF-A0AAV4D7G2-F1
#
_entry.id   AF-A0AAV4D7G2-F1
#
_cell.length_a   1.000
_cell.length_b   1.000
_cell.length_c   1.000
_cell.angle_alpha   90.00
_cell.angle_beta   90.00
_cell.angle_gamma   90.00
#
_symmetry.space_group_name_H-M   'P 1'
#
loop_
_entity.id
_entity.type
_entity.pdbx_description
1 polymer ?
#
loop_
_entity_poly.entity_id
_entity_poly.type
_entity_poly.pdbx_seq_one_letter_code
_entity_poly.pdbx_strand_id
1 'polypeptide(L)'
;MASNDSERTRSIISHELVEKGHPMAKFMAGNLKSLKEDPERNKVNVYEQLHDFYKRMYSAHYMTLVVHSVGRCSVVHFVVVSFVVCLT
;
A
#
# COMPACT_ATOMS: atom_id res chain seq x y z
N MET A 1 9.96 -15.85 8.24
CA MET A 1 9.84 -15.65 9.70
C MET A 1 10.34 -14.25 10.03
N ALA A 2 9.61 -13.48 10.84
CA ALA A 2 10.04 -12.16 11.29
C ALA A 2 11.37 -12.30 12.04
N SER A 3 12.43 -11.71 11.51
CA SER A 3 13.80 -11.85 12.03
C SER A 3 14.11 -10.90 13.20
N ASN A 4 13.21 -9.97 13.52
CA ASN A 4 13.35 -9.03 14.63
C ASN A 4 12.18 -9.15 15.62
N ASP A 5 12.41 -8.77 16.88
CA ASP A 5 11.40 -8.87 17.93
C ASP A 5 10.29 -7.82 17.80
N SER A 6 10.56 -6.70 17.13
CA SER A 6 9.54 -5.69 16.85
C SER A 6 8.43 -6.23 15.94
N GLU A 7 8.78 -6.91 14.84
CA GLU A 7 7.81 -7.52 13.93
C GLU A 7 7.11 -8.73 14.58
N ARG A 8 7.81 -9.50 15.43
CA ARG A 8 7.18 -10.57 16.21
C ARG A 8 6.13 -10.00 17.16
N THR A 9 6.47 -8.96 17.90
CA THR A 9 5.56 -8.27 18.82
C THR A 9 4.36 -7.72 18.06
N ARG A 10 4.58 -7.05 16.93
CA ARG A 10 3.50 -6.52 16.08
C ARG A 10 2.57 -7.62 15.58
N SER A 11 3.13 -8.76 15.18
CA SER A 11 2.39 -9.93 14.70
C SER A 11 1.53 -10.56 15.81
N ILE A 12 2.04 -10.65 17.05
CA ILE A 12 1.29 -11.18 18.19
C ILE A 12 0.12 -10.25 18.52
N ILE A 13 0.37 -8.94 18.57
CA ILE A 13 -0.68 -7.95 18.81
C ILE A 13 -1.77 -8.09 17.75
N SER A 14 -1.42 -8.10 16.46
CA SER A 14 -2.41 -8.19 15.39
C SER A 14 -3.19 -9.50 15.39
N HIS A 15 -2.55 -10.65 15.59
CA HIS A 15 -3.22 -11.94 15.40
C HIS A 15 -3.86 -12.52 16.66
N GLU A 16 -3.31 -12.25 17.85
CA GLU A 16 -3.76 -12.88 19.10
C GLU A 16 -4.59 -11.92 19.98
N LEU A 17 -4.26 -10.63 20.00
CA LEU A 17 -4.85 -9.68 20.95
C LEU A 17 -6.01 -8.86 20.38
N VAL A 18 -6.10 -8.74 19.05
CA VAL A 18 -7.12 -7.95 18.38
C VAL A 18 -8.42 -8.74 18.24
N GLU A 19 -9.55 -8.04 18.40
CA GLU A 19 -10.88 -8.61 18.19
C GLU A 19 -11.01 -9.23 16.79
N LYS A 20 -11.61 -10.43 16.74
CA LYS A 20 -11.86 -11.13 15.48
C LYS A 20 -12.75 -10.27 14.57
N GLY A 21 -12.26 -9.97 13.37
CA GLY A 21 -12.96 -9.16 12.37
C GLY A 21 -12.46 -7.72 12.26
N HIS A 22 -11.68 -7.23 13.22
CA HIS A 22 -11.08 -5.90 13.12
C HIS A 22 -9.95 -5.87 12.05
N PRO A 23 -9.86 -4.84 11.18
CA PRO A 23 -8.86 -4.80 10.09
C PRO A 23 -7.40 -4.90 10.54
N MET A 24 -7.11 -4.47 11.77
CA MET A 24 -5.78 -4.58 12.38
C MET A 24 -5.31 -6.04 12.57
N ALA A 25 -6.23 -7.01 12.54
CA ALA A 25 -5.88 -8.42 12.60
C ALA A 25 -5.32 -9.00 11.29
N LYS A 26 -5.33 -8.22 10.19
CA LYS A 26 -4.77 -8.67 8.91
C LYS A 26 -3.24 -8.69 8.96
N PHE A 27 -2.67 -9.70 8.31
CA PHE A 27 -1.23 -9.81 8.12
C PHE A 27 -0.75 -8.81 7.05
N MET A 28 -0.26 -7.65 7.50
CA MET A 28 0.04 -6.51 6.60
C MET A 28 1.23 -6.70 5.66
N ALA A 29 2.22 -7.50 6.04
CA ALA A 29 3.46 -7.61 5.27
C ALA A 29 3.31 -8.46 4.00
N GLY A 30 2.45 -9.49 4.04
CA GLY A 30 2.37 -10.49 2.99
C GLY A 30 3.59 -11.42 2.96
N ASN A 31 3.49 -12.51 2.21
CA ASN A 31 4.53 -13.51 1.98
C ASN A 31 4.16 -14.39 0.76
N LEU A 32 5.04 -15.31 0.36
CA LEU A 32 4.80 -16.21 -0.78
C LEU A 32 3.46 -16.95 -0.67
N LYS A 33 3.13 -17.43 0.54
CA LYS A 33 1.87 -18.13 0.80
C LYS A 33 0.64 -17.25 0.52
N SER A 34 0.59 -16.07 1.13
CA SER A 34 -0.56 -15.15 1.03
C SER A 34 -0.68 -14.43 -0.32
N LEU A 35 0.43 -14.22 -1.03
CA LEU A 35 0.46 -13.45 -2.28
C LEU A 35 0.51 -14.33 -3.54
N LYS A 36 0.83 -15.62 -3.42
CA LYS A 36 0.93 -16.55 -4.56
C LYS A 36 0.23 -17.88 -4.30
N GLU A 37 0.67 -18.66 -3.31
CA GLU A 37 0.21 -20.05 -3.14
C GLU A 37 -1.29 -20.15 -2.81
N ASP A 38 -1.76 -19.40 -1.80
CA ASP A 38 -3.16 -19.38 -1.41
C ASP A 38 -4.04 -18.76 -2.51
N PRO A 39 -3.68 -17.64 -3.16
CA PRO A 39 -4.39 -17.14 -4.34
C PRO A 39 -4.50 -18.14 -5.49
N GLU A 40 -3.40 -18.81 -5.87
CA GLU A 40 -3.39 -19.83 -6.94
C GLU A 40 -4.32 -21.00 -6.59
N ARG A 41 -4.22 -21.50 -5.34
CA ARG A 41 -5.10 -22.56 -4.83
C ARG A 41 -6.58 -22.15 -4.84
N ASN A 42 -6.88 -20.89 -4.54
CA ASN A 42 -8.23 -20.35 -4.50
C ASN A 42 -8.70 -19.80 -5.87
N LYS A 43 -7.92 -19.98 -6.94
CA LYS A 43 -8.20 -19.46 -8.30
C LYS A 43 -8.47 -17.95 -8.33
N VAL A 44 -7.75 -17.20 -7.50
CA VAL A 44 -7.83 -15.73 -7.44
C VAL A 44 -6.86 -15.13 -8.45
N ASN A 45 -7.37 -14.29 -9.35
CA ASN A 45 -6.52 -13.49 -10.25
C ASN A 45 -5.90 -12.32 -9.49
N VAL A 46 -4.67 -12.50 -9.00
CA VAL A 46 -3.95 -11.47 -8.22
C VAL A 46 -3.72 -10.19 -9.04
N TYR A 47 -3.49 -10.31 -10.35
CA TYR A 47 -3.27 -9.15 -11.22
C TYR A 47 -4.50 -8.25 -11.30
N GLU A 48 -5.68 -8.84 -11.51
CA GLU A 48 -6.96 -8.10 -11.50
C GLU A 48 -7.23 -7.46 -10.14
N GLN A 49 -7.00 -8.19 -9.04
CA GLN A 49 -7.19 -7.63 -7.70
C GLN A 49 -6.28 -6.45 -7.40
N LEU A 50 -5.02 -6.48 -7.85
CA LEU A 50 -4.09 -5.35 -7.72
C LEU A 50 -4.57 -4.15 -8.54
N HIS A 51 -5.05 -4.38 -9.76
CA HIS A 51 -5.55 -3.32 -10.61
C HIS A 51 -6.82 -2.67 -10.05
N ASP A 52 -7.73 -3.47 -9.48
CA ASP A 52 -8.91 -2.99 -8.78
C ASP A 52 -8.56 -2.21 -7.51
N PHE A 53 -7.58 -2.70 -6.75
CA PHE A 53 -7.10 -2.01 -5.56
C PHE A 53 -6.48 -0.65 -5.92
N TYR A 54 -5.67 -0.61 -6.99
CA TYR A 54 -5.09 0.62 -7.51
C TYR A 54 -6.18 1.64 -7.85
N LYS A 55 -7.18 1.27 -8.66
CA LYS A 55 -8.30 2.17 -9.03
C LYS A 55 -9.06 2.73 -7.82
N ARG A 56 -9.22 1.94 -6.75
CA ARG A 56 -9.96 2.36 -5.56
C ARG A 56 -9.14 3.23 -4.61
N MET A 57 -7.87 2.90 -4.39
CA MET A 57 -7.07 3.48 -3.31
C MET A 57 -6.08 4.54 -3.79
N TYR A 58 -5.59 4.46 -5.02
CA TYR A 58 -4.64 5.42 -5.60
C TYR A 58 -5.36 6.57 -6.29
N SER A 59 -6.23 7.28 -5.55
CA SER A 59 -6.87 8.50 -6.02
C SER A 59 -6.16 9.75 -5.49
N ALA A 60 -6.11 10.81 -6.30
CA ALA A 60 -5.39 12.05 -5.99
C ALA A 60 -5.81 12.69 -4.66
N HIS A 61 -7.08 12.59 -4.27
CA HIS A 61 -7.58 13.15 -3.01
C HIS A 61 -7.06 12.45 -1.74
N TYR A 62 -6.49 11.25 -1.85
CA TYR A 62 -5.82 10.56 -0.74
C TYR A 62 -4.31 10.79 -0.73
N MET A 63 -3.73 11.37 -1.79
CA MET A 63 -2.29 11.51 -1.93
C MET A 63 -1.81 12.88 -1.48
N THR A 64 -0.64 12.91 -0.86
CA THR A 64 0.07 14.15 -0.53
C THR A 64 1.47 14.08 -1.13
N LEU A 65 1.81 15.07 -1.96
CA LEU A 65 3.12 15.17 -2.61
C LEU A 65 3.93 16.29 -1.95
N VAL A 66 5.17 15.99 -1.59
CA VAL A 66 6.16 16.98 -1.10
C VAL A 66 7.29 17.06 -2.11
N VAL A 67 7.59 18.27 -2.58
CA VAL A 67 8.69 18.51 -3.52
C VAL A 67 9.73 19.40 -2.87
N HIS A 68 10.97 18.94 -2.84
CA HIS A 68 12.12 19.70 -2.36
C HIS A 68 13.05 19.98 -3.54
N SER A 69 13.33 21.26 -3.80
CA SER A 69 14.20 21.68 -4.89
C SER A 69 14.98 22.92 -4.49
N VAL A 70 16.15 23.10 -5.11
CA VAL A 70 16.96 24.32 -4.95
C VAL A 70 16.36 25.50 -5.74
N GLY A 71 15.45 25.25 -6.68
CA GLY A 71 14.83 26.26 -7.53
C GLY A 71 13.71 27.05 -6.85
N ARG A 72 13.20 28.08 -7.55
CA ARG A 72 12.08 28.89 -7.04
C ARG A 72 10.80 28.06 -7.01
N CYS A 73 9.98 28.29 -5.99
CA CYS A 73 8.71 27.60 -5.78
C CYS A 73 7.75 27.67 -7.00
N SER A 74 7.76 28.78 -7.74
CA SER A 74 6.92 28.96 -8.94
C SER A 74 7.24 27.99 -10.09
N VAL A 75 8.52 27.66 -10.28
CA VAL A 75 8.94 26.69 -11.31
C VAL A 75 8.52 25.28 -10.90
N VAL A 76 8.66 24.95 -9.61
CA VAL A 76 8.28 23.65 -9.07
C VAL A 76 6.78 23.43 -9.20
N HIS A 77 5.97 24.43 -8.84
CA HIS A 77 4.52 24.36 -8.99
C HIS A 77 4.12 24.15 -10.47
N PHE A 78 4.75 24.88 -11.39
CA PHE A 78 4.48 24.72 -12.82
C PHE A 78 4.84 23.32 -13.33
N VAL A 79 5.98 22.76 -12.92
CA VAL A 79 6.39 21.40 -13.33
C VAL A 79 5.44 20.35 -12.76
N VAL A 80 5.08 20.45 -11.48
CA VAL A 80 4.18 19.47 -10.83
C VAL A 80 2.80 19.52 -11.47
N VAL A 81 2.22 20.70 -11.67
CA VAL A 81 0.89 20.82 -12.29
C VAL A 81 0.92 20.39 -13.75
N SER A 82 1.95 20.76 -14.51
CA SER A 82 2.04 20.38 -15.93
C SER A 82 2.26 18.87 -16.12
N PHE A 83 3.00 18.20 -15.24
CA PHE A 83 3.18 16.74 -15.30
C PHE A 83 1.94 15.99 -14.79
N VAL A 84 1.31 16.43 -13.71
CA VAL A 84 0.15 15.74 -13.14
C VAL A 84 -1.08 15.87 -14.05
N VAL A 85 -1.30 17.02 -14.69
CA VAL A 85 -2.41 17.22 -15.64
C VAL A 85 -2.19 16.48 -16.97
N CYS A 86 -0.94 16.23 -17.39
CA CYS A 86 -0.66 15.43 -18.60
C CYS A 86 -0.72 13.90 -18.41
N LEU A 87 -0.80 13.41 -17.16
CA LEU A 87 -0.80 11.99 -16.82
C LEU A 87 -2.17 11.46 -16.37
N THR A 88 -3.22 12.28 -16.46
CA THR A 88 -4.63 11.88 -16.24
C THR A 88 -5.37 11.84 -17.57
#